data_AF-A0A930U6T8-F1
#
_entry.id   AF-A0A930U6T8-F1
#
_cell.length_a   1.000
_cell.length_b   1.000
_cell.length_c   1.000
_cell.angle_alpha   90.00
_cell.angle_beta   90.00
_cell.angle_gamma   90.00
#
_symmetry.space_group_name_H-M   'P 1'
#
loop_
_entity.id
_entity.type
_entity.pdbx_description
1 polymer ?
#
loop_
_entity_poly.entity_id
_entity_poly.type
_entity_poly.pdbx_seq_one_letter_code
_entity_poly.pdbx_strand_id
1 'polypeptide(L)'
;MGLRIPPKSPGMSRERYLVCPNFCPEAEAMRQAIDQHFAEPDRHQAHLHQVWNYWYVPDLYTYLRTEPEKVIPKPLVDAFQQRLQAWCAQYLGLTEVTRPWLSLYVAGCGQGLHNDSRNGRWAYVFSLTRWDQRQFQGGETLVMKDEVGRPNPRLIEAHAGSSFYDLVPSHFNQLVVFDDRVIHGVRPLQGTMDPREGRLVMHGHIREGGIFAQGALSREALVPVLQEMGQYLERCVTTYGPYYHGLLSLRLQVGSQGRVERIHILTDRILEVDRNCKPATEVSAAICEVFKHLSFPQANGPTYITVPVSLGMPLP
;
A
#
# COMPACT_ATOMS: atom_id res chain seq x y z
N MET A 1 -18.74 -3.86 -17.91
CA MET A 1 -18.10 -2.59 -18.30
C MET A 1 -16.61 -2.71 -18.00
N GLY A 2 -15.79 -2.82 -19.04
CA GLY A 2 -14.36 -3.06 -18.89
C GLY A 2 -13.67 -1.85 -18.26
N LEU A 3 -12.99 -2.07 -17.13
CA LEU A 3 -12.05 -1.12 -16.55
C LEU A 3 -11.05 -0.73 -17.64
N ARG A 4 -11.15 0.50 -18.15
CA ARG A 4 -10.11 1.09 -18.99
C ARG A 4 -8.87 1.26 -18.12
N ILE A 5 -7.93 0.36 -18.32
CA ILE A 5 -6.62 0.36 -17.67
C ILE A 5 -5.86 1.61 -18.17
N PRO A 6 -5.43 2.53 -17.29
CA PRO A 6 -4.60 3.65 -17.71
C PRO A 6 -3.27 3.11 -18.30
N PRO A 7 -2.72 3.75 -19.34
CA PRO A 7 -1.56 3.24 -20.05
C PRO A 7 -0.31 3.35 -19.19
N LYS A 8 0.40 2.21 -19.03
CA LYS A 8 1.79 2.00 -18.58
C LYS A 8 2.32 2.91 -17.46
N SER A 9 2.52 2.30 -16.30
CA SER A 9 3.78 2.44 -15.53
C SER A 9 4.49 1.08 -15.47
N PRO A 10 5.83 1.04 -15.55
CA PRO A 10 6.63 -0.17 -15.71
C PRO A 10 6.63 -1.01 -14.42
N GLY A 11 7.07 -2.27 -14.52
CA GLY A 11 7.06 -3.23 -13.40
C GLY A 11 7.55 -2.61 -12.08
N MET A 12 6.74 -2.78 -11.03
CA MET A 12 6.96 -2.29 -9.65
C MET A 12 8.10 -3.04 -8.95
N SER A 13 9.15 -3.41 -9.67
CA SER A 13 9.99 -4.48 -9.15
C SER A 13 10.64 -4.09 -7.84
N ARG A 14 10.97 -2.81 -7.57
CA ARG A 14 11.57 -2.43 -6.26
C ARG A 14 11.21 -1.04 -5.72
N GLU A 15 10.20 -0.34 -6.24
CA GLU A 15 9.86 1.02 -5.76
C GLU A 15 9.40 0.99 -4.30
N ARG A 16 9.80 1.97 -3.47
CA ARG A 16 9.43 2.02 -2.04
C ARG A 16 8.04 2.61 -1.78
N TYR A 17 7.55 3.39 -2.74
CA TYR A 17 6.18 3.89 -2.78
C TYR A 17 5.71 4.08 -4.21
N LEU A 18 4.40 4.14 -4.38
CA LEU A 18 3.69 4.34 -5.63
C LEU A 18 2.72 5.50 -5.48
N VAL A 19 2.54 6.25 -6.55
CA VAL A 19 1.55 7.33 -6.65
C VAL A 19 0.62 7.03 -7.82
N CYS A 20 -0.67 6.92 -7.52
CA CYS A 20 -1.73 6.62 -8.46
C CYS A 20 -2.73 7.80 -8.47
N PRO A 21 -2.66 8.70 -9.46
CA PRO A 21 -3.62 9.78 -9.59
C PRO A 21 -4.97 9.25 -10.10
N ASN A 22 -6.04 10.00 -9.86
CA ASN A 22 -7.40 9.71 -10.36
C ASN A 22 -7.88 8.29 -10.04
N PHE A 23 -7.63 7.84 -8.81
CA PHE A 23 -7.77 6.44 -8.44
C PHE A 23 -9.24 5.96 -8.38
N CYS A 24 -10.12 6.73 -7.74
CA CYS A 24 -11.50 6.37 -7.45
C CYS A 24 -12.51 7.30 -8.15
N PRO A 25 -13.40 6.80 -9.01
CA PRO A 25 -14.49 7.61 -9.60
C PRO A 25 -15.41 8.27 -8.57
N GLU A 26 -15.59 7.62 -7.42
CA GLU A 26 -16.48 8.04 -6.35
C GLU A 26 -15.89 9.13 -5.45
N ALA A 27 -14.64 9.57 -5.67
CA ALA A 27 -13.93 10.52 -4.81
C ALA A 27 -14.70 11.83 -4.59
N GLU A 28 -15.34 12.35 -5.64
CA GLU A 28 -16.12 13.59 -5.58
C GLU A 28 -17.34 13.43 -4.66
N ALA A 29 -18.08 12.33 -4.79
CA ALA A 29 -19.25 12.05 -3.96
C ALA A 29 -18.86 11.83 -2.49
N MET A 30 -17.73 11.16 -2.24
CA MET A 30 -17.19 11.00 -0.88
C MET A 30 -16.83 12.35 -0.28
N ARG A 31 -16.16 13.21 -1.05
CA ARG A 31 -15.77 14.54 -0.61
C ARG A 31 -16.98 15.42 -0.32
N GLN A 32 -17.99 15.40 -1.18
CA GLN A 32 -19.23 16.14 -0.96
C GLN A 32 -19.95 15.72 0.32
N ALA A 33 -19.97 14.41 0.64
CA ALA A 33 -20.55 13.93 1.90
C ALA A 33 -19.82 14.50 3.13
N ILE A 34 -18.49 14.60 3.07
CA ILE A 34 -17.69 15.23 4.15
C ILE A 34 -17.99 16.73 4.23
N ASP A 35 -18.04 17.44 3.09
CA ASP A 35 -18.34 18.87 3.09
C ASP A 35 -19.73 19.16 3.67
N GLN A 36 -20.72 18.32 3.33
CA GLN A 36 -22.08 18.43 3.86
C GLN A 36 -22.14 18.14 5.36
N HIS A 37 -21.35 17.17 5.86
CA HIS A 37 -21.24 16.88 7.28
C HIS A 37 -20.77 18.09 8.10
N PHE A 38 -19.95 18.97 7.52
CA PHE A 38 -19.44 20.17 8.18
C PHE A 38 -20.15 21.47 7.75
N ALA A 39 -21.24 21.40 6.97
CA ALA A 39 -21.85 22.58 6.36
C ALA A 39 -22.61 23.48 7.35
N GLU A 40 -23.22 22.91 8.39
CA GLU A 40 -24.06 23.63 9.37
C GLU A 40 -23.61 23.33 10.82
N PRO A 41 -22.42 23.79 11.23
CA PRO A 41 -21.84 23.43 12.54
C PRO A 41 -22.65 23.95 13.74
N ASP A 42 -23.45 25.01 13.55
CA ASP A 42 -24.37 25.60 14.54
C ASP A 42 -25.66 24.79 14.73
N ARG A 43 -26.03 23.94 13.75
CA ARG A 43 -27.21 23.08 13.80
C ARG A 43 -26.84 21.68 14.29
N HIS A 44 -26.50 21.60 15.57
CA HIS A 44 -26.00 20.36 16.16
C HIS A 44 -26.95 19.16 15.94
N GLN A 45 -26.43 18.11 15.31
CA GLN A 45 -27.08 16.81 15.19
C GLN A 45 -26.20 15.76 15.86
N ALA A 46 -26.59 15.28 17.05
CA ALA A 46 -25.74 14.45 17.90
C ALA A 46 -25.18 13.20 17.19
N HIS A 47 -26.01 12.51 16.41
CA HIS A 47 -25.64 11.31 15.67
C HIS A 47 -24.71 11.57 14.47
N LEU A 48 -24.55 12.83 14.04
CA LEU A 48 -23.66 13.24 12.96
C LEU A 48 -22.39 13.88 13.54
N HIS A 49 -22.49 14.86 14.43
CA HIS A 49 -21.34 15.72 14.76
C HIS A 49 -20.38 15.13 15.81
N GLN A 50 -20.78 14.12 16.59
CA GLN A 50 -19.95 13.54 17.68
C GLN A 50 -19.27 12.23 17.30
N VAL A 51 -18.68 12.16 16.09
CA VAL A 51 -18.10 10.91 15.54
C VAL A 51 -16.58 10.93 15.42
N TRP A 52 -15.92 12.06 15.73
CA TRP A 52 -14.48 12.24 15.57
C TRP A 52 -13.72 12.03 16.89
N ASN A 53 -12.67 11.23 16.83
CA ASN A 53 -11.73 11.04 17.93
C ASN A 53 -10.49 11.92 17.71
N TYR A 54 -10.12 12.73 18.71
CA TYR A 54 -8.85 13.43 18.72
C TYR A 54 -7.71 12.47 19.03
N TRP A 55 -7.02 12.05 17.98
CA TRP A 55 -5.94 11.09 18.06
C TRP A 55 -4.61 11.80 18.30
N TYR A 56 -4.24 11.89 19.57
CA TYR A 56 -3.00 12.49 20.02
C TYR A 56 -2.10 11.45 20.67
N VAL A 57 -0.95 11.22 20.04
CA VAL A 57 0.17 10.47 20.63
C VAL A 57 1.36 11.41 20.60
N PRO A 58 1.92 11.79 21.76
CA PRO A 58 3.04 12.72 21.84
C PRO A 58 4.15 12.37 20.83
N ASP A 59 4.65 13.40 20.15
CA ASP A 59 5.73 13.34 19.14
C ASP A 59 5.44 12.49 17.88
N LEU A 60 4.31 11.79 17.81
CA LEU A 60 4.01 10.86 16.72
C LEU A 60 2.76 11.24 15.94
N TYR A 61 1.64 11.48 16.61
CA TYR A 61 0.35 11.65 15.94
C TYR A 61 -0.43 12.82 16.52
N THR A 62 -0.95 13.68 15.65
CA THR A 62 -1.93 14.70 16.02
C THR A 62 -2.88 14.89 14.85
N TYR A 63 -4.08 14.31 14.93
CA TYR A 63 -5.15 14.47 13.93
C TYR A 63 -6.50 14.02 14.48
N LEU A 64 -7.58 14.32 13.75
CA LEU A 64 -8.91 13.78 14.04
C LEU A 64 -9.14 12.52 13.22
N ARG A 65 -9.71 11.47 13.80
CA ARG A 65 -10.00 10.22 13.09
C ARG A 65 -11.39 9.67 13.37
N THR A 66 -11.98 8.99 12.39
CA THR A 66 -13.25 8.29 12.53
C THR A 66 -13.35 7.11 11.56
N GLU A 67 -14.34 6.25 11.77
CA GLU A 67 -14.76 5.28 10.76
C GLU A 67 -15.42 6.04 9.59
N PRO A 68 -14.99 5.82 8.33
CA PRO A 68 -15.48 6.59 7.20
C PRO A 68 -17.00 6.50 7.04
N GLU A 69 -17.62 5.36 7.37
CA GLU A 69 -19.07 5.15 7.26
C GLU A 69 -19.91 6.06 8.18
N LYS A 70 -19.29 6.74 9.16
CA LYS A 70 -19.96 7.74 10.01
C LYS A 70 -20.17 9.08 9.31
N VAL A 71 -19.44 9.33 8.23
CA VAL A 71 -19.42 10.61 7.50
C VAL A 71 -19.73 10.41 6.02
N ILE A 72 -19.27 9.32 5.43
CA ILE A 72 -19.40 8.97 4.03
C ILE A 72 -20.43 7.83 3.90
N PRO A 73 -21.38 7.91 2.96
CA PRO A 73 -22.30 6.81 2.70
C PRO A 73 -21.59 5.47 2.47
N LYS A 74 -22.00 4.45 3.22
CA LYS A 74 -21.41 3.10 3.18
C LYS A 74 -21.20 2.53 1.76
N PRO A 75 -22.15 2.68 0.79
CA PRO A 75 -21.92 2.18 -0.57
C PRO A 75 -20.70 2.79 -1.26
N LEU A 76 -20.37 4.05 -0.98
CA LEU A 76 -19.18 4.70 -1.54
C LEU A 76 -17.90 4.11 -0.92
N VAL A 77 -17.88 3.93 0.41
CA VAL A 77 -16.76 3.32 1.13
C VAL A 77 -16.53 1.88 0.65
N ASP A 78 -17.60 1.11 0.47
CA ASP A 78 -17.53 -0.26 -0.02
C ASP A 78 -17.00 -0.33 -1.48
N ALA A 79 -17.42 0.61 -2.35
CA ALA A 79 -16.90 0.71 -3.71
C ALA A 79 -15.40 1.03 -3.75
N PHE A 80 -14.93 1.95 -2.89
CA PHE A 80 -13.50 2.24 -2.73
C PHE A 80 -12.73 1.00 -2.25
N GLN A 81 -13.23 0.31 -1.22
CA GLN A 81 -12.59 -0.88 -0.68
C GLN A 81 -12.42 -1.98 -1.73
N GLN A 82 -13.48 -2.27 -2.51
CA GLN A 82 -13.44 -3.27 -3.57
C GLN A 82 -12.46 -2.89 -4.67
N ARG A 83 -12.43 -1.61 -5.06
CA ARG A 83 -11.46 -1.10 -6.04
C ARG A 83 -10.02 -1.24 -5.56
N LEU A 84 -9.75 -0.87 -4.31
CA LEU A 84 -8.43 -0.99 -3.71
C LEU A 84 -7.98 -2.46 -3.62
N GLN A 85 -8.86 -3.36 -3.20
CA GLN A 85 -8.57 -4.80 -3.19
C GLN A 85 -8.24 -5.34 -4.59
N ALA A 86 -9.05 -4.99 -5.60
CA ALA A 86 -8.81 -5.40 -6.98
C ALA A 86 -7.48 -4.84 -7.51
N TRP A 87 -7.18 -3.58 -7.22
CA TRP A 87 -5.91 -2.95 -7.59
C TRP A 87 -4.72 -3.63 -6.89
N CYS A 88 -4.79 -3.87 -5.58
CA CYS A 88 -3.74 -4.56 -4.83
C CYS A 88 -3.50 -5.98 -5.37
N ALA A 89 -4.55 -6.72 -5.70
CA ALA A 89 -4.43 -8.07 -6.26
C ALA A 89 -3.77 -8.01 -7.65
N GLN A 90 -4.17 -7.05 -8.48
CA GLN A 90 -3.65 -6.90 -9.84
C GLN A 90 -2.18 -6.46 -9.85
N TYR A 91 -1.84 -5.46 -9.05
CA TYR A 91 -0.56 -4.76 -9.11
C TYR A 91 0.40 -5.25 -8.04
N LEU A 92 0.03 -5.27 -6.75
CA LEU A 92 0.94 -5.73 -5.70
C LEU A 92 0.99 -7.25 -5.54
N GLY A 93 -0.02 -7.95 -6.04
CA GLY A 93 -0.23 -9.37 -5.80
C GLY A 93 -0.60 -9.68 -4.35
N LEU A 94 -1.32 -8.77 -3.71
CA LEU A 94 -1.79 -8.85 -2.33
C LEU A 94 -3.30 -8.66 -2.30
N THR A 95 -4.00 -9.40 -1.44
CA THR A 95 -5.48 -9.46 -1.46
C THR A 95 -6.13 -8.99 -0.18
N GLU A 96 -5.40 -8.93 0.94
CA GLU A 96 -5.94 -8.43 2.20
C GLU A 96 -5.67 -6.95 2.33
N VAL A 97 -6.74 -6.18 2.55
CA VAL A 97 -6.70 -4.73 2.73
C VAL A 97 -7.56 -4.39 3.93
N THR A 98 -7.01 -3.67 4.90
CA THR A 98 -7.75 -3.26 6.10
C THR A 98 -8.88 -2.30 5.72
N ARG A 99 -9.96 -2.29 6.52
CA ARG A 99 -10.93 -1.18 6.48
C ARG A 99 -10.19 0.14 6.76
N PRO A 100 -10.45 1.20 5.98
CA PRO A 100 -9.75 2.45 6.15
C PRO A 100 -10.23 3.21 7.39
N TRP A 101 -9.32 3.97 7.98
CA TRP A 101 -9.67 5.13 8.83
C TRP A 101 -9.85 6.36 7.95
N LEU A 102 -10.80 7.23 8.30
CA LEU A 102 -10.90 8.58 7.77
C LEU A 102 -10.20 9.54 8.73
N SER A 103 -9.17 10.23 8.25
CA SER A 103 -8.37 11.16 9.04
C SER A 103 -8.47 12.58 8.48
N LEU A 104 -8.68 13.53 9.39
CA LEU A 104 -8.79 14.96 9.14
C LEU A 104 -7.67 15.70 9.87
N TYR A 105 -6.98 16.58 9.13
CA TYR A 105 -5.90 17.41 9.63
C TYR A 105 -6.28 18.88 9.42
N VAL A 106 -6.29 19.62 10.52
CA VAL A 106 -6.42 21.09 10.56
C VAL A 106 -5.13 21.69 11.14
N ALA A 107 -5.06 23.00 11.34
CA ALA A 107 -3.86 23.66 11.84
C ALA A 107 -3.38 23.02 13.16
N GLY A 108 -2.07 22.75 13.23
CA GLY A 108 -1.44 22.05 14.36
C GLY A 108 -1.44 20.52 14.23
N CYS A 109 -2.21 19.94 13.30
CA CYS A 109 -2.16 18.50 13.03
C CYS A 109 -0.91 18.11 12.24
N GLY A 110 -0.46 16.88 12.41
CA GLY A 110 0.72 16.34 11.74
C GLY A 110 1.04 14.93 12.21
N GLN A 111 2.12 14.37 11.65
CA GLN A 111 2.69 13.11 12.16
C GLN A 111 4.21 13.21 12.19
N GLY A 112 4.80 12.82 13.32
CA GLY A 112 6.25 12.67 13.46
C GLY A 112 6.79 11.51 12.62
N LEU A 113 8.11 11.37 12.57
CA LEU A 113 8.75 10.28 11.82
C LEU A 113 8.55 8.94 12.53
N HIS A 114 8.00 7.96 11.82
CA HIS A 114 7.74 6.61 12.32
C HIS A 114 7.74 5.59 11.16
N ASN A 115 7.61 4.31 11.47
CA ASN A 115 7.25 3.28 10.50
C ASN A 115 6.13 2.40 11.05
N ASP A 116 5.45 1.71 10.15
CA ASP A 116 4.30 0.86 10.44
C ASP A 116 4.63 -0.62 10.20
N SER A 117 5.90 -1.00 10.38
CA SER A 117 6.46 -2.31 10.00
C SER A 117 5.75 -3.54 10.57
N ARG A 118 4.87 -3.37 11.58
CA ARG A 118 4.08 -4.43 12.21
C ARG A 118 2.61 -4.48 11.77
N ASN A 119 2.14 -3.51 10.99
CA ASN A 119 0.72 -3.37 10.64
C ASN A 119 0.35 -4.10 9.34
N GLY A 120 1.31 -4.27 8.43
CA GLY A 120 1.11 -4.92 7.14
C GLY A 120 2.41 -5.08 6.34
N ARG A 121 2.29 -5.01 5.02
CA ARG A 121 3.41 -4.95 4.06
C ARG A 121 3.50 -3.60 3.37
N TRP A 122 2.33 -3.04 3.08
CA TRP A 122 2.20 -1.72 2.49
C TRP A 122 1.13 -0.94 3.24
N ALA A 123 1.44 0.31 3.59
CA ALA A 123 0.44 1.30 3.95
C ALA A 123 -0.14 1.93 2.69
N TYR A 124 -1.38 2.40 2.77
CA TYR A 124 -1.97 3.25 1.76
C TYR A 124 -2.56 4.52 2.36
N VAL A 125 -2.52 5.59 1.59
CA VAL A 125 -3.16 6.88 1.87
C VAL A 125 -3.87 7.34 0.61
N PHE A 126 -5.19 7.40 0.66
CA PHE A 126 -6.05 7.92 -0.41
C PHE A 126 -6.55 9.32 -0.03
N SER A 127 -6.31 10.31 -0.88
CA SER A 127 -6.63 11.70 -0.58
C SER A 127 -7.96 12.16 -1.14
N LEU A 128 -8.75 12.80 -0.27
CA LEU A 128 -9.94 13.59 -0.58
C LEU A 128 -9.67 15.10 -0.40
N THR A 129 -8.42 15.49 -0.31
CA THR A 129 -8.01 16.88 -0.09
C THR A 129 -8.09 17.67 -1.39
N ARG A 130 -8.71 18.85 -1.37
CA ARG A 130 -8.68 19.82 -2.49
C ARG A 130 -7.33 20.53 -2.56
N TRP A 131 -6.27 19.76 -2.82
CA TRP A 131 -4.89 20.19 -2.62
C TRP A 131 -4.50 21.47 -3.36
N ASP A 132 -4.99 21.63 -4.58
CA ASP A 132 -4.65 22.78 -5.43
C ASP A 132 -5.39 24.06 -5.01
N GLN A 133 -6.46 23.93 -4.21
CA GLN A 133 -7.28 25.03 -3.68
C GLN A 133 -7.08 25.24 -2.17
N ARG A 134 -6.14 24.50 -1.56
CA ARG A 134 -5.97 24.44 -0.11
C ARG A 134 -5.64 25.82 0.49
N GLN A 135 -6.19 26.07 1.67
CA GLN A 135 -5.93 27.28 2.47
C GLN A 135 -4.89 27.04 3.58
N PHE A 136 -3.98 26.07 3.37
CA PHE A 136 -2.96 25.69 4.34
C PHE A 136 -1.60 25.38 3.71
N GLN A 137 -0.56 25.43 4.54
CA GLN A 137 0.78 24.96 4.24
C GLN A 137 1.07 23.66 5.00
N GLY A 138 2.03 22.88 4.50
CA GLY A 138 2.34 21.56 5.05
C GLY A 138 1.35 20.49 4.59
N GLY A 139 1.27 19.39 5.35
CA GLY A 139 0.38 18.27 5.05
C GLY A 139 0.89 17.32 3.96
N GLU A 140 2.08 17.54 3.40
CA GLU A 140 2.71 16.55 2.52
C GLU A 140 3.07 15.29 3.33
N THR A 141 2.90 14.13 2.70
CA THR A 141 3.45 12.88 3.24
C THR A 141 4.95 12.90 2.99
N LEU A 142 5.74 12.90 4.05
CA LEU A 142 7.19 12.81 4.00
C LEU A 142 7.58 11.33 3.99
N VAL A 143 8.37 10.91 3.00
CA VAL A 143 8.84 9.52 2.87
C VAL A 143 10.37 9.52 2.82
N MET A 144 11.02 8.93 3.81
CA MET A 144 12.49 8.84 3.86
C MET A 144 13.01 7.92 2.74
N LYS A 145 14.19 8.24 2.21
CA LYS A 145 14.86 7.42 1.20
C LYS A 145 15.64 6.28 1.86
N ASP A 146 15.81 5.16 1.14
CA ASP A 146 16.51 3.95 1.63
C ASP A 146 18.00 4.20 1.96
N GLU A 147 18.56 5.34 1.55
CA GLU A 147 19.98 5.70 1.74
C GLU A 147 20.29 6.33 3.10
N VAL A 148 19.31 6.45 4.00
CA VAL A 148 19.54 7.00 5.35
C VAL A 148 20.60 6.16 6.08
N GLY A 149 21.71 6.80 6.45
CA GLY A 149 22.84 6.15 7.12
C GLY A 149 23.96 5.65 6.19
N ARG A 150 23.82 5.79 4.87
CA ARG A 150 24.96 5.64 3.93
C ARG A 150 25.68 6.99 3.80
N PRO A 151 27.02 7.00 3.59
CA PRO A 151 27.73 8.22 3.26
C PRO A 151 27.06 8.91 2.06
N ASN A 152 26.47 10.09 2.31
CA ASN A 152 25.80 10.87 1.28
C ASN A 152 26.60 12.16 1.05
N PRO A 153 27.23 12.34 -0.12
CA PRO A 153 28.06 13.51 -0.38
C PRO A 153 27.27 14.82 -0.32
N ARG A 154 25.93 14.79 -0.42
CA ARG A 154 25.11 15.99 -0.28
C ARG A 154 25.11 16.55 1.14
N LEU A 155 25.61 15.83 2.14
CA LEU A 155 25.74 16.34 3.52
C LEU A 155 26.64 17.57 3.64
N ILE A 156 27.55 17.79 2.68
CA ILE A 156 28.41 18.99 2.66
C ILE A 156 27.77 20.17 1.90
N GLU A 157 26.54 20.02 1.39
CA GLU A 157 25.78 21.07 0.73
C GLU A 157 24.81 21.75 1.70
N ALA A 158 24.60 23.06 1.56
CA ALA A 158 23.53 23.76 2.27
C ALA A 158 22.16 23.22 1.82
N HIS A 159 21.18 23.19 2.74
CA HIS A 159 19.82 22.70 2.46
C HIS A 159 19.72 21.24 2.02
N ALA A 160 20.68 20.39 2.39
CA ALA A 160 20.73 18.97 2.03
C ALA A 160 19.50 18.15 2.47
N GLY A 161 18.67 18.67 3.39
CA GLY A 161 17.53 17.95 3.97
C GLY A 161 16.60 17.29 2.94
N SER A 162 16.24 18.00 1.87
CA SER A 162 15.37 17.48 0.79
C SER A 162 16.02 16.34 -0.02
N SER A 163 17.30 16.08 0.18
CA SER A 163 17.96 14.92 -0.44
C SER A 163 17.64 13.61 0.28
N PHE A 164 17.20 13.66 1.54
CA PHE A 164 16.99 12.47 2.38
C PHE A 164 15.55 11.95 2.41
N TYR A 165 14.59 12.74 1.91
CA TYR A 165 13.19 12.39 1.85
C TYR A 165 12.55 12.88 0.56
N ASP A 166 11.42 12.30 0.21
CA ASP A 166 10.48 12.86 -0.74
C ASP A 166 9.30 13.47 0.00
N LEU A 167 8.74 14.55 -0.56
CA LEU A 167 7.47 15.11 -0.12
C LEU A 167 6.42 14.77 -1.17
N VAL A 168 5.48 13.90 -0.79
CA VAL A 168 4.37 13.51 -1.64
C VAL A 168 3.19 14.43 -1.34
N PRO A 169 2.79 15.31 -2.27
CA PRO A 169 1.59 16.12 -2.10
C PRO A 169 0.35 15.21 -2.02
N SER A 170 -0.70 15.69 -1.35
CA SER A 170 -1.94 14.92 -1.14
C SER A 170 -3.02 15.37 -2.13
N HIS A 171 -2.74 15.31 -3.44
CA HIS A 171 -3.69 15.75 -4.46
C HIS A 171 -5.02 15.01 -4.39
N PHE A 172 -6.08 15.69 -4.82
CA PHE A 172 -7.42 15.11 -4.82
C PHE A 172 -7.45 13.83 -5.66
N ASN A 173 -8.11 12.79 -5.14
CA ASN A 173 -8.26 11.49 -5.80
C ASN A 173 -6.92 10.78 -6.10
N GLN A 174 -5.88 11.07 -5.31
CA GLN A 174 -4.59 10.40 -5.37
C GLN A 174 -4.51 9.28 -4.34
N LEU A 175 -4.13 8.09 -4.78
CA LEU A 175 -3.69 7.01 -3.90
C LEU A 175 -2.17 7.01 -3.82
N VAL A 176 -1.63 6.98 -2.60
CA VAL A 176 -0.23 6.72 -2.33
C VAL A 176 -0.15 5.39 -1.60
N VAL A 177 0.74 4.49 -2.04
CA VAL A 177 0.98 3.20 -1.39
C VAL A 177 2.46 3.08 -1.11
N PHE A 178 2.88 2.74 0.10
CA PHE A 178 4.29 2.68 0.46
C PHE A 178 4.59 1.53 1.42
N ASP A 179 5.81 1.00 1.33
CA ASP A 179 6.27 -0.11 2.14
C ASP A 179 6.19 0.27 3.62
N ASP A 180 5.48 -0.52 4.43
CA ASP A 180 5.19 -0.22 5.84
C ASP A 180 6.46 0.00 6.68
N ARG A 181 7.62 -0.48 6.22
CA ARG A 181 8.90 -0.33 6.89
C ARG A 181 9.57 1.02 6.64
N VAL A 182 9.15 1.73 5.61
CA VAL A 182 9.72 3.03 5.26
C VAL A 182 9.41 4.04 6.35
N ILE A 183 10.43 4.74 6.82
CA ILE A 183 10.26 5.83 7.77
C ILE A 183 9.54 6.97 7.06
N HIS A 184 8.43 7.41 7.62
CA HIS A 184 7.57 8.42 7.03
C HIS A 184 6.87 9.27 8.09
N GLY A 185 6.19 10.33 7.65
CA GLY A 185 5.40 11.21 8.49
C GLY A 185 4.52 12.16 7.67
N VAL A 186 3.88 13.11 8.33
CA VAL A 186 3.06 14.15 7.68
C VAL A 186 3.52 15.50 8.20
N ARG A 187 3.96 16.37 7.28
CA ARG A 187 4.43 17.71 7.67
C ARG A 187 3.33 18.45 8.42
N PRO A 188 3.66 19.14 9.54
CA PRO A 188 2.67 19.88 10.31
C PRO A 188 1.88 20.85 9.43
N LEU A 189 0.56 20.80 9.58
CA LEU A 189 -0.37 21.62 8.83
C LEU A 189 -0.53 22.97 9.52
N GLN A 190 -0.47 24.06 8.76
CA GLN A 190 -0.63 25.43 9.26
C GLN A 190 -1.61 26.20 8.36
N GLY A 191 -2.55 26.95 8.94
CA GLY A 191 -3.39 27.89 8.20
C GLY A 191 -4.87 27.85 8.55
N THR A 192 -5.53 26.69 8.40
CA THR A 192 -6.99 26.59 8.58
C THR A 192 -7.40 25.75 9.80
N MET A 193 -8.44 26.19 10.50
CA MET A 193 -9.20 25.38 11.47
C MET A 193 -10.53 24.87 10.90
N ASP A 194 -10.89 25.30 9.68
CA ASP A 194 -12.09 24.82 8.99
C ASP A 194 -11.83 23.39 8.48
N PRO A 195 -12.60 22.38 8.94
CA PRO A 195 -12.42 21.00 8.53
C PRO A 195 -12.64 20.76 7.03
N ARG A 196 -13.44 21.62 6.35
CA ARG A 196 -13.67 21.55 4.90
C ARG A 196 -12.43 21.96 4.12
N GLU A 197 -11.64 22.87 4.67
CA GLU A 197 -10.39 23.32 4.06
C GLU A 197 -9.18 22.49 4.50
N GLY A 198 -9.37 21.53 5.41
CA GLY A 198 -8.31 20.67 5.94
C GLY A 198 -7.82 19.59 4.97
N ARG A 199 -6.77 18.88 5.38
CA ARG A 199 -6.31 17.67 4.68
C ARG A 199 -7.17 16.49 5.15
N LEU A 200 -7.82 15.83 4.20
CA LEU A 200 -8.72 14.69 4.40
C LEU A 200 -8.19 13.48 3.64
N VAL A 201 -7.95 12.39 4.35
CA VAL A 201 -7.43 11.15 3.76
C VAL A 201 -8.10 9.92 4.35
N MET A 202 -8.23 8.88 3.53
CA MET A 202 -8.53 7.52 3.97
C MET A 202 -7.24 6.71 3.98
N HIS A 203 -6.96 5.97 5.04
CA HIS A 203 -5.70 5.22 5.14
C HIS A 203 -5.85 3.89 5.87
N GLY A 204 -4.92 2.97 5.59
CA GLY A 204 -4.89 1.63 6.16
C GLY A 204 -3.68 0.84 5.67
N HIS A 205 -3.74 -0.49 5.81
CA HIS A 205 -2.65 -1.40 5.46
C HIS A 205 -3.10 -2.52 4.52
N ILE A 206 -2.14 -3.07 3.80
CA ILE A 206 -2.28 -4.14 2.82
C ILE A 206 -1.33 -5.27 3.23
N ARG A 207 -1.80 -6.51 3.16
CA ARG A 207 -1.03 -7.72 3.48
C ARG A 207 -1.38 -8.88 2.56
N GLU A 208 -0.62 -9.96 2.70
CA GLU A 208 -0.86 -11.20 1.98
C GLU A 208 -2.20 -11.82 2.42
N GLY A 209 -2.98 -12.32 1.46
CA GLY A 209 -4.13 -13.20 1.73
C GLY A 209 -3.88 -14.64 1.26
N GLY A 210 -2.60 -15.03 1.16
CA GLY A 210 -2.17 -16.32 0.65
C GLY A 210 -2.08 -16.40 -0.88
N ILE A 211 -1.90 -17.62 -1.38
CA ILE A 211 -1.83 -17.92 -2.81
C ILE A 211 -3.24 -17.87 -3.40
N PHE A 212 -3.41 -17.18 -4.53
CA PHE A 212 -4.67 -17.17 -5.26
C PHE A 212 -4.46 -17.47 -6.75
N ALA A 213 -5.45 -18.11 -7.36
CA ALA A 213 -5.39 -18.52 -8.76
C ALA A 213 -6.67 -18.12 -9.51
N GLN A 214 -6.53 -17.80 -10.79
CA GLN A 214 -7.62 -17.50 -11.70
C GLN A 214 -7.32 -18.11 -13.08
N GLY A 215 -8.29 -18.81 -13.67
CA GLY A 215 -8.17 -19.34 -15.03
C GLY A 215 -8.76 -20.73 -15.16
N ALA A 216 -8.14 -21.54 -16.04
CA ALA A 216 -8.71 -22.81 -16.47
C ALA A 216 -8.55 -23.97 -15.46
N LEU A 217 -7.55 -23.93 -14.58
CA LEU A 217 -7.37 -24.96 -13.54
C LEU A 217 -8.41 -24.79 -12.42
N SER A 218 -9.04 -25.91 -12.03
CA SER A 218 -9.93 -25.91 -10.87
C SER A 218 -9.15 -25.82 -9.56
N ARG A 219 -9.85 -25.46 -8.48
CA ARG A 219 -9.24 -25.39 -7.15
C ARG A 219 -8.68 -26.75 -6.72
N GLU A 220 -9.41 -27.82 -6.99
CA GLU A 220 -9.05 -29.20 -6.63
C GLU A 220 -7.78 -29.64 -7.34
N ALA A 221 -7.64 -29.30 -8.62
CA ALA A 221 -6.46 -29.61 -9.42
C ALA A 221 -5.20 -28.88 -8.92
N LEU A 222 -5.37 -27.72 -8.28
CA LEU A 222 -4.26 -26.93 -7.73
C LEU A 222 -3.78 -27.43 -6.37
N VAL A 223 -4.60 -28.15 -5.60
CA VAL A 223 -4.27 -28.52 -4.21
C VAL A 223 -2.90 -29.22 -4.07
N PRO A 224 -2.56 -30.27 -4.88
CA PRO A 224 -1.28 -30.94 -4.73
C PRO A 224 -0.09 -30.04 -5.03
N VAL A 225 -0.22 -29.19 -6.06
CA VAL A 225 0.85 -28.26 -6.46
C VAL A 225 1.02 -27.16 -5.41
N LEU A 226 -0.08 -26.67 -4.83
CA LEU A 226 -0.04 -25.70 -3.74
C LEU A 226 0.64 -26.25 -2.49
N GLN A 227 0.50 -27.55 -2.20
CA GLN A 227 1.21 -28.21 -1.11
C GLN A 227 2.72 -28.28 -1.37
N GLU A 228 3.13 -28.67 -2.58
CA GLU A 228 4.54 -28.67 -2.99
C GLU A 228 5.14 -27.25 -2.93
N MET A 229 4.40 -26.27 -3.44
CA MET A 229 4.76 -24.85 -3.34
C MET A 229 4.91 -24.41 -1.89
N GLY A 230 4.00 -24.82 -1.00
CA GLY A 230 4.08 -24.51 0.43
C GLY A 230 5.39 -25.00 1.07
N GLN A 231 5.79 -26.24 0.78
CA GLN A 231 7.06 -26.79 1.26
C GLN A 231 8.27 -26.02 0.71
N TYR A 232 8.20 -25.60 -0.55
CA TYR A 232 9.25 -24.77 -1.13
C TYR A 232 9.34 -23.39 -0.47
N LEU A 233 8.20 -22.75 -0.23
CA LEU A 233 8.13 -21.46 0.45
C LEU A 233 8.72 -21.57 1.86
N GLU A 234 8.38 -22.61 2.61
CA GLU A 234 8.95 -22.86 3.95
C GLU A 234 10.47 -22.99 3.91
N ARG A 235 11.02 -23.71 2.91
CA ARG A 235 12.47 -23.80 2.70
C ARG A 235 13.09 -22.44 2.36
N CYS A 236 12.42 -21.61 1.56
CA CYS A 236 12.90 -20.25 1.26
C CYS A 236 12.93 -19.40 2.52
N VAL A 237 11.86 -19.41 3.31
CA VAL A 237 11.76 -18.66 4.56
C VAL A 237 12.86 -19.09 5.53
N THR A 238 13.09 -20.39 5.68
CA THR A 238 14.13 -20.93 6.57
C THR A 238 15.54 -20.57 6.07
N THR A 239 15.77 -20.65 4.76
CA THR A 239 17.10 -20.43 4.15
C THR A 239 17.48 -18.95 4.11
N TYR A 240 16.53 -18.10 3.70
CA TYR A 240 16.78 -16.68 3.44
C TYR A 240 16.31 -15.77 4.58
N GLY A 241 15.28 -16.17 5.34
CA GLY A 241 14.68 -15.33 6.40
C GLY A 241 15.66 -14.77 7.45
N PRO A 242 16.74 -15.48 7.84
CA PRO A 242 17.73 -14.91 8.76
C PRO A 242 18.53 -13.73 8.19
N TYR A 243 18.64 -13.62 6.86
CA TYR A 243 19.52 -12.67 6.16
C TYR A 243 18.76 -11.61 5.36
N TYR A 244 17.47 -11.86 5.09
CA TYR A 244 16.63 -11.00 4.27
C TYR A 244 15.26 -10.79 4.91
N HIS A 245 14.69 -9.60 4.71
CA HIS A 245 13.37 -9.24 5.19
C HIS A 245 12.54 -8.61 4.08
N GLY A 246 11.28 -9.00 3.95
CA GLY A 246 10.31 -8.34 3.08
C GLY A 246 9.53 -9.30 2.19
N LEU A 247 8.95 -8.75 1.11
CA LEU A 247 7.98 -9.44 0.27
C LEU A 247 8.48 -9.53 -1.16
N LEU A 248 8.35 -10.72 -1.75
CA LEU A 248 8.37 -10.94 -3.19
C LEU A 248 7.02 -11.51 -3.62
N SER A 249 6.27 -10.78 -4.43
CA SER A 249 5.01 -11.26 -5.01
C SER A 249 5.18 -11.56 -6.48
N LEU A 250 4.82 -12.77 -6.88
CA LEU A 250 4.99 -13.30 -8.23
C LEU A 250 3.64 -13.63 -8.85
N ARG A 251 3.47 -13.40 -10.15
CA ARG A 251 2.38 -13.96 -10.96
C ARG A 251 2.94 -14.94 -11.97
N LEU A 252 2.61 -16.21 -11.78
CA LEU A 252 2.92 -17.31 -12.68
C LEU A 252 1.82 -17.38 -13.75
N GLN A 253 2.20 -17.42 -15.01
CA GLN A 253 1.31 -17.81 -16.11
C GLN A 253 1.58 -19.28 -16.43
N VAL A 254 0.61 -20.14 -16.16
CA VAL A 254 0.64 -21.57 -16.46
C VAL A 254 -0.10 -21.82 -17.77
N GLY A 255 0.59 -22.44 -18.73
CA GLY A 255 0.03 -22.80 -20.03
C GLY A 255 -0.88 -24.03 -19.99
N SER A 256 -1.51 -24.35 -21.12
CA SER A 256 -2.41 -25.51 -21.23
C SER A 256 -1.72 -26.86 -20.99
N GLN A 257 -0.40 -26.92 -21.24
CA GLN A 257 0.44 -28.09 -20.99
C GLN A 257 0.88 -28.22 -19.52
N GLY A 258 0.39 -27.35 -18.63
CA GLY A 258 0.74 -27.40 -17.20
C GLY A 258 2.15 -26.88 -16.88
N ARG A 259 2.82 -26.20 -17.83
CA ARG A 259 4.14 -25.60 -17.60
C ARG A 259 4.02 -24.12 -17.28
N VAL A 260 4.90 -23.61 -16.42
CA VAL A 260 5.04 -22.17 -16.19
C VAL A 260 5.68 -21.54 -17.42
N GLU A 261 4.90 -20.77 -18.17
CA GLU A 261 5.36 -20.10 -19.39
C GLU A 261 6.00 -18.75 -19.11
N ARG A 262 5.51 -18.04 -18.08
CA ARG A 262 6.02 -16.73 -17.66
C ARG A 262 5.91 -16.54 -16.16
N ILE A 263 6.83 -15.74 -15.63
CA ILE A 263 6.79 -15.23 -14.26
C ILE A 263 6.87 -13.71 -14.33
N HIS A 264 5.89 -13.04 -13.75
CA HIS A 264 5.87 -11.60 -13.58
C HIS A 264 6.12 -11.27 -12.11
N ILE A 265 7.16 -10.49 -11.82
CA ILE A 265 7.35 -9.92 -10.49
C ILE A 265 6.35 -8.76 -10.36
N LEU A 266 5.40 -8.93 -9.44
CA LEU A 266 4.43 -7.90 -9.07
C LEU A 266 5.02 -6.96 -8.04
N THR A 267 5.66 -7.49 -7.00
CA THR A 267 6.34 -6.71 -5.97
C THR A 267 7.66 -7.38 -5.64
N ASP A 268 8.76 -6.64 -5.55
CA ASP A 268 9.97 -7.11 -4.86
C ASP A 268 10.50 -6.02 -3.90
N ARG A 269 10.21 -6.25 -2.63
CA ARG A 269 10.71 -5.45 -1.51
C ARG A 269 11.50 -6.34 -0.55
N ILE A 270 12.24 -7.30 -1.07
CA ILE A 270 13.22 -8.03 -0.26
C ILE A 270 14.39 -7.09 0.02
N LEU A 271 14.71 -6.90 1.31
CA LEU A 271 15.81 -6.09 1.80
C LEU A 271 16.83 -6.97 2.49
N GLU A 272 18.10 -6.65 2.32
CA GLU A 272 19.23 -7.23 3.04
C GLU A 272 19.22 -6.75 4.50
N VAL A 273 19.17 -7.66 5.46
CA VAL A 273 19.33 -7.31 6.90
C VAL A 273 20.73 -7.60 7.42
N ASP A 274 21.49 -8.45 6.73
CA ASP A 274 22.91 -8.69 6.98
C ASP A 274 23.77 -7.99 5.92
N ARG A 275 24.84 -7.30 6.34
CA ARG A 275 25.75 -6.58 5.43
C ARG A 275 26.60 -7.50 4.55
N ASN A 276 26.74 -8.76 4.92
CA ASN A 276 27.57 -9.74 4.22
C ASN A 276 26.75 -10.66 3.29
N CYS A 277 25.43 -10.49 3.24
CA CYS A 277 24.61 -11.29 2.36
C CYS A 277 24.72 -10.84 0.90
N LYS A 278 24.32 -11.72 -0.01
CA LYS A 278 24.25 -11.42 -1.45
C LYS A 278 23.19 -10.34 -1.70
N PRO A 279 23.24 -9.63 -2.84
CA PRO A 279 22.16 -8.71 -3.21
C PRO A 279 20.80 -9.41 -3.20
N ALA A 280 19.76 -8.75 -2.67
CA ALA A 280 18.40 -9.29 -2.59
C ALA A 280 17.80 -9.62 -3.97
N THR A 281 18.31 -9.00 -5.04
CA THR A 281 17.95 -9.33 -6.42
C THR A 281 18.37 -10.75 -6.82
N GLU A 282 19.50 -11.26 -6.30
CA GLU A 282 19.92 -12.64 -6.53
C GLU A 282 18.99 -13.63 -5.82
N VAL A 283 18.54 -13.31 -4.60
CA VAL A 283 17.54 -14.11 -3.89
C VAL A 283 16.22 -14.15 -4.65
N SER A 284 15.75 -13.00 -5.13
CA SER A 284 14.53 -12.91 -5.92
C SER A 284 14.62 -13.73 -7.20
N ALA A 285 15.76 -13.69 -7.90
CA ALA A 285 16.02 -14.49 -9.09
C ALA A 285 16.06 -15.99 -8.79
N ALA A 286 16.72 -16.40 -7.70
CA ALA A 286 16.77 -17.80 -7.26
C ALA A 286 15.37 -18.33 -6.93
N ILE A 287 14.53 -17.53 -6.27
CA ILE A 287 13.15 -17.88 -5.98
C ILE A 287 12.35 -18.05 -7.28
N CYS A 288 12.45 -17.09 -8.21
CA CYS A 288 11.79 -17.18 -9.51
C CYS A 288 12.23 -18.43 -10.29
N GLU A 289 13.51 -18.79 -10.24
CA GLU A 289 14.04 -19.95 -10.97
C GLU A 289 13.37 -21.25 -10.52
N VAL A 290 13.16 -21.44 -9.21
CA VAL A 290 12.47 -22.65 -8.73
C VAL A 290 11.02 -22.68 -9.19
N PHE A 291 10.31 -21.56 -9.18
CA PHE A 291 8.93 -21.51 -9.66
C PHE A 291 8.79 -21.85 -11.15
N LYS A 292 9.83 -21.68 -11.97
CA LYS A 292 9.79 -22.08 -13.40
C LYS A 292 9.70 -23.59 -13.60
N HIS A 293 10.25 -24.36 -12.66
CA HIS A 293 10.33 -25.83 -12.76
C HIS A 293 9.08 -26.53 -12.22
N LEU A 294 8.14 -25.78 -11.63
CA LEU A 294 6.86 -26.33 -11.20
C LEU A 294 6.06 -26.85 -12.39
N SER A 295 5.37 -27.96 -12.13
CA SER A 295 4.48 -28.61 -13.09
C SER A 295 3.06 -28.66 -12.53
N PHE A 296 2.11 -28.28 -13.36
CA PHE A 296 0.70 -28.24 -13.06
C PHE A 296 -0.04 -29.28 -13.91
N PRO A 297 -1.27 -29.67 -13.54
CA PRO A 297 -2.13 -30.44 -14.43
C PRO A 297 -2.38 -29.69 -15.75
N GLN A 298 -2.68 -30.45 -16.81
CA GLN A 298 -3.13 -29.86 -18.07
C GLN A 298 -4.51 -29.21 -17.89
N ALA A 299 -4.76 -28.15 -18.64
CA ALA A 299 -6.03 -27.43 -18.63
C ALA A 299 -6.37 -26.84 -20.00
N ASN A 300 -7.64 -26.52 -20.20
CA ASN A 300 -8.17 -26.02 -21.48
C ASN A 300 -7.86 -24.53 -21.75
N GLY A 301 -6.92 -23.94 -21.00
CA GLY A 301 -6.55 -22.53 -21.12
C GLY A 301 -5.49 -22.12 -20.09
N PRO A 302 -5.06 -20.85 -20.12
CA PRO A 302 -4.08 -20.35 -19.18
C PRO A 302 -4.66 -20.25 -17.76
N THR A 303 -3.78 -20.44 -16.78
CA THR A 303 -4.07 -20.14 -15.37
C THR A 303 -3.04 -19.17 -14.84
N TYR A 304 -3.49 -18.14 -14.14
CA TYR A 304 -2.65 -17.16 -13.47
C TYR A 304 -2.65 -17.45 -11.98
N ILE A 305 -1.48 -17.67 -11.41
CA ILE A 305 -1.32 -17.98 -9.98
C ILE A 305 -0.45 -16.88 -9.37
N THR A 306 -0.97 -16.21 -8.35
CA THR A 306 -0.25 -15.17 -7.63
C THR A 306 0.26 -15.73 -6.31
N VAL A 307 1.55 -15.57 -6.07
CA VAL A 307 2.29 -16.19 -4.96
C VAL A 307 3.04 -15.11 -4.21
N PRO A 308 2.58 -14.72 -3.01
CA PRO A 308 3.38 -13.90 -2.11
C PRO A 308 4.41 -14.76 -1.35
N VAL A 309 5.65 -14.29 -1.32
CA VAL A 309 6.78 -14.91 -0.60
C VAL A 309 7.33 -13.91 0.40
N SER A 310 7.14 -14.20 1.69
CA SER A 310 7.46 -13.28 2.78
C SER A 310 8.65 -13.81 3.56
N LEU A 311 9.77 -13.09 3.55
CA LEU A 311 11.02 -13.46 4.23
C LEU A 311 11.21 -12.64 5.51
N GLY A 312 11.75 -13.26 6.56
CA GLY A 312 12.16 -12.56 7.79
C GLY A 312 11.02 -11.92 8.59
N MET A 313 9.76 -12.21 8.23
CA MET A 313 8.57 -11.65 8.87
C MET A 313 7.84 -12.73 9.64
N PRO A 314 7.27 -12.42 10.83
CA PRO A 314 6.36 -13.35 11.48
C PRO A 314 5.23 -13.69 10.51
N LEU A 315 4.93 -14.98 10.39
CA LEU A 315 3.71 -15.44 9.75
C LEU A 315 2.54 -14.84 10.54
N PRO A 316 1.53 -14.27 9.88
CA PRO A 316 0.36 -13.72 10.56
C PRO A 316 -0.36 -14.74 11.43
#